data_AF-A0A480BVN9-F1
#
_entry.id   AF-A0A480BVN9-F1
#
_cell.length_a   1.000
_cell.length_b   1.000
_cell.length_c   1.000
_cell.angle_alpha   90.00
_cell.angle_beta   90.00
_cell.angle_gamma   90.00
#
_symmetry.space_group_name_H-M   'P 1'
#
loop_
_entity.id
_entity.type
_entity.pdbx_description
1 polymer ?
#
loop_
_entity_poly.entity_id
_entity_poly.type
_entity_poly.pdbx_seq_one_letter_code
_entity_poly.pdbx_strand_id
1 'polypeptide(L)' 'MLTLYGQYMSRAQRCLWTLEELGVPYQHVKTNQTLGESRTPEFLKINPNG' A
#
# COMPACT_ATOMS: atom_id res chain seq x y z
N MET A 1 10.33 6.91 -8.49
CA MET A 1 10.49 6.16 -7.22
C MET A 1 9.17 5.41 -6.98
N LEU A 2 9.21 4.13 -6.61
CA LEU A 2 7.99 3.36 -6.37
C LEU A 2 7.32 3.82 -5.08
N THR A 3 5.99 3.85 -5.06
CA THR A 3 5.19 4.10 -3.86
C THR A 3 4.24 2.93 -3.67
N LEU A 4 4.29 2.30 -2.50
CA LEU A 4 3.41 1.19 -2.16
C LEU A 4 2.43 1.62 -1.07
N TYR A 5 1.14 1.58 -1.40
CA TYR A 5 0.05 1.82 -0.46
C TYR A 5 -0.44 0.51 0.15
N GLY A 6 -0.67 0.49 1.46
CA GLY A 6 -1.21 -0.67 2.16
C GLY A 6 -0.55 -0.92 3.50
N GLN A 7 -0.90 -2.04 4.15
CA GLN A 7 -0.34 -2.40 5.46
C GLN A 7 0.21 -3.81 5.45
N TYR A 8 1.20 -4.07 6.31
CA TYR A 8 1.81 -5.39 6.47
C TYR A 8 0.79 -6.49 6.79
N MET A 9 -0.23 -6.20 7.61
CA MET A 9 -1.32 -7.14 7.91
C MET A 9 -2.41 -7.16 6.82
N SER A 10 -2.02 -7.11 5.54
CA SER A 10 -2.95 -7.18 4.41
C SER A 10 -2.29 -7.83 3.20
N ARG A 11 -3.01 -7.88 2.07
CA ARG A 11 -2.47 -8.38 0.80
C ARG A 11 -1.23 -7.62 0.31
N ALA A 12 -1.01 -6.38 0.77
CA ALA A 12 0.18 -5.58 0.47
C ALA A 12 1.49 -6.19 1.02
N GLN A 13 1.42 -7.12 1.99
CA GLN A 13 2.59 -7.78 2.57
C GLN A 13 3.50 -8.42 1.52
N ARG A 14 2.92 -9.07 0.51
CA ARG A 14 3.68 -9.77 -0.54
C ARG A 14 4.50 -8.77 -1.34
N CYS A 15 3.92 -7.63 -1.70
CA CYS A 15 4.60 -6.57 -2.42
C CYS A 15 5.70 -5.93 -1.55
N LEU A 16 5.43 -5.67 -0.26
CA LEU A 16 6.43 -5.17 0.68
C LEU A 16 7.64 -6.10 0.72
N TRP A 17 7.41 -7.39 0.98
CA TRP A 17 8.47 -8.37 1.07
C TRP A 17 9.28 -8.48 -0.23
N THR A 18 8.62 -8.53 -1.39
CA THR A 18 9.33 -8.57 -2.68
C THR A 18 10.20 -7.32 -2.90
N LEU A 19 9.74 -6.13 -2.52
CA LEU A 19 10.53 -4.91 -2.67
C LEU A 19 11.78 -4.93 -1.78
N GLU A 20 11.66 -5.43 -0.55
CA GLU A 20 12.80 -5.63 0.36
C GLU A 20 13.80 -6.66 -0.20
N GLU A 21 13.33 -7.83 -0.65
CA GLU A 21 14.21 -8.90 -1.20
C GLU A 21 14.96 -8.44 -2.44
N LEU A 22 14.34 -7.61 -3.27
CA LEU A 22 14.98 -7.06 -4.48
C LEU A 22 15.89 -5.85 -4.18
N GLY A 23 15.90 -5.33 -2.94
CA GLY A 23 16.66 -4.14 -2.57
C GLY A 23 16.25 -2.88 -3.35
N VAL A 24 15.00 -2.81 -3.83
CA VAL A 24 14.52 -1.70 -4.65
C VAL A 24 14.07 -0.56 -3.75
N PRO A 25 14.52 0.69 -3.95
CA PRO A 25 14.06 1.81 -3.15
C PRO A 25 12.58 2.13 -3.45
N TYR A 26 11.78 2.17 -2.39
CA TYR A 26 10.37 2.52 -2.46
C TYR A 26 9.93 3.32 -1.24
N GLN A 27 8.84 4.06 -1.39
CA GLN A 27 8.14 4.70 -0.29
C GLN A 27 6.96 3.83 0.14
N HIS A 28 6.96 3.39 1.40
CA HIS A 28 5.79 2.74 1.99
C HIS A 28 4.83 3.80 2.54
N VAL A 29 3.63 3.90 1.97
CA VAL A 29 2.53 4.66 2.54
C VAL A 29 1.61 3.70 3.26
N LYS A 30 1.71 3.66 4.59
CA LYS A 30 0.86 2.79 5.41
C LYS A 30 -0.60 3.20 5.24
N THR A 31 -1.44 2.28 4.77
CA THR A 31 -2.90 2.49 4.60
C THR A 31 -3.66 1.46 5.41
N ASN A 32 -4.38 1.92 6.43
CA ASN A 32 -5.17 1.11 7.34
C ASN A 32 -6.58 0.85 6.78
N GLN A 33 -6.74 -0.33 6.19
CA GLN A 33 -8.02 -0.79 5.65
C GLN A 33 -9.11 -0.92 6.73
N THR A 34 -8.73 -1.26 7.97
CA THR A 34 -9.68 -1.42 9.08
C THR A 34 -10.27 -0.08 9.52
N LEU A 35 -9.51 1.00 9.41
CA LEU A 35 -10.00 2.36 9.68
C LEU A 35 -10.66 3.02 8.45
N GLY A 36 -10.81 2.28 7.34
CA GLY A 36 -11.46 2.78 6.13
C GLY A 36 -10.61 3.73 5.29
N GLU A 37 -9.29 3.83 5.54
CA GLU A 37 -8.42 4.75 4.80
C GLU A 37 -8.35 4.44 3.31
N SER A 38 -8.59 3.19 2.90
CA SER A 38 -8.63 2.82 1.47
C SER A 38 -9.95 3.16 0.78
N ARG A 39 -10.94 3.70 1.52
CA ARG A 39 -12.26 4.09 1.02
C ARG A 39 -12.45 5.60 0.97
N THR A 40 -11.44 6.40 1.33
CA THR A 40 -11.55 7.85 1.26
C THR A 40 -11.65 8.30 -0.21
N PRO A 41 -12.33 9.43 -0.51
CA PRO A 41 -12.39 9.97 -1.86
C PRO A 41 -11.00 10.19 -2.48
N GLU A 42 -10.01 10.54 -1.66
CA GLU A 42 -8.62 10.75 -2.07
C GLU A 42 -7.97 9.43 -2.46
N PHE A 43 -8.15 8.36 -1.67
CA PHE A 43 -7.56 7.05 -1.96
C PHE A 43 -8.24 6.37 -3.15
N LEU A 44 -9.55 6.57 -3.33
CA LEU A 44 -10.28 6.02 -4.48
C LEU A 44 -9.84 6.62 -5.82
N LYS A 45 -9.25 7.83 -5.82
CA LYS A 45 -8.57 8.37 -7.01
C LYS A 45 -7.29 7.61 -7.37
N ILE A 46 -6.66 6.95 -6.39
CA ILE A 46 -5.47 6.12 -6.57
C ILE A 46 -5.88 4.68 -6.94
N ASN A 47 -6.81 4.09 -6.20
CA ASN A 47 -7.32 2.75 -6.43
C ASN A 47 -8.86 2.74 -6.31
N PRO A 48 -9.60 2.72 -7.43
CA PRO A 48 -11.07 2.77 -7.41
C PRO A 48 -11.70 1.53 -6.77
N ASN A 49 -10.96 0.43 -6.61
CA ASN A 49 -11.49 -0.78 -5.97
C ASN A 49 -11.52 -0.69 -4.43
N GLY A 50 -10.71 0.19 -3.83
CA GLY A 50 -10.55 0.36 -2.39
C GLY A 50 -10.05 -0.87 -1.62
#